data_AF-A0A3C7VZR8-F1
#
_entry.id   AF-A0A3C7VZR8-F1
#
_cell.length_a   1.000
_cell.length_b   1.000
_cell.length_c   1.000
_cell.angle_alpha   90.00
_cell.angle_beta   90.00
_cell.angle_gamma   90.00
#
_symmetry.space_group_name_H-M   'P 1'
#
loop_
_entity.id
_entity.type
_entity.pdbx_description
1 polymer ?
#
loop_
_entity_poly.entity_id
_entity_poly.type
_entity_poly.pdbx_seq_one_letter_code
_entity_poly.pdbx_strand_id
1 'polypeptide(L)' 'MSTQQDKLDALCDYLEMDVAEALEAAAFDGVAAGACTRPDCDFVTEEIEPDSRDGWCDDCRANTVASVMVLAGVL' A
#
# COMPACT_ATOMS: atom_id res chain seq x y z
N MET A 1 9.49 1.32 -14.72
CA MET A 1 9.94 0.89 -13.38
C MET A 1 9.36 1.88 -12.42
N SER A 2 8.40 1.47 -11.60
CA SER A 2 7.73 2.36 -10.64
C SER A 2 8.59 2.57 -9.41
N THR A 3 8.64 3.79 -8.90
CA THR A 3 9.23 4.15 -7.60
C THR A 3 8.25 3.90 -6.45
N GLN A 4 8.71 4.05 -5.20
CA GLN A 4 7.84 3.96 -4.03
C GLN A 4 6.75 5.05 -4.03
N GLN A 5 7.08 6.27 -4.48
CA GLN A 5 6.10 7.34 -4.61
C GLN A 5 5.05 6.98 -5.66
N ASP A 6 5.46 6.44 -6.81
CA ASP A 6 4.52 6.00 -7.85
C ASP A 6 3.53 4.94 -7.33
N LYS A 7 3.97 4.06 -6.41
CA LYS A 7 3.09 3.07 -5.76
C LYS A 7 2.12 3.70 -4.76
N LEU A 8 2.58 4.68 -3.99
CA LEU A 8 1.71 5.43 -3.07
C LEU A 8 0.64 6.19 -3.86
N ASP A 9 1.03 6.88 -4.92
CA ASP A 9 0.11 7.64 -5.77
C ASP A 9 -0.94 6.71 -6.42
N ALA A 10 -0.51 5.58 -6.98
CA ALA A 10 -1.42 4.59 -7.57
C ALA A 10 -2.40 3.97 -6.54
N LEU A 11 -1.95 3.75 -5.30
CA LEU A 11 -2.80 3.26 -4.23
C LEU A 11 -3.86 4.31 -3.85
N CYS A 12 -3.47 5.57 -3.70
CA CYS A 12 -4.39 6.68 -3.43
C CYS A 12 -5.41 6.87 -4.56
N ASP A 13 -4.98 6.79 -5.82
CA ASP A 13 -5.86 6.84 -6.99
C ASP A 13 -6.89 5.70 -6.98
N TYR A 14 -6.48 4.48 -6.58
CA TYR A 14 -7.38 3.33 -6.45
C TYR A 14 -8.43 3.53 -5.34
N LEU A 15 -8.01 4.11 -4.21
CA LEU A 15 -8.88 4.37 -3.05
C LEU A 15 -9.80 5.58 -3.25
N GLU A 16 -9.56 6.39 -4.29
CA GLU A 16 -10.18 7.71 -4.48
C GLU A 16 -9.99 8.63 -3.26
N MET A 17 -8.81 8.54 -2.64
CA MET A 17 -8.41 9.29 -1.43
C MET A 17 -7.09 10.02 -1.64
N ASP A 18 -6.89 11.13 -0.95
CA ASP A 18 -5.55 11.69 -0.81
C ASP A 18 -4.70 10.92 0.22
N VAL A 19 -3.40 11.22 0.27
CA VAL A 19 -2.47 10.54 1.19
C VAL A 19 -2.88 10.74 2.66
N ALA A 20 -3.41 11.91 3.02
CA ALA A 20 -3.78 12.19 4.41
C ALA A 20 -5.02 11.40 4.82
N GLU A 21 -6.03 11.33 3.94
CA GLU A 21 -7.24 10.53 4.13
C GLU A 21 -6.91 9.03 4.26
N ALA A 22 -6.03 8.52 3.39
CA ALA A 22 -5.61 7.11 3.44
C ALA A 22 -4.81 6.77 4.71
N LEU A 23 -3.96 7.69 5.18
CA LEU A 23 -3.25 7.54 6.46
C LEU A 23 -4.20 7.59 7.66
N GLU A 24 -5.20 8.47 7.64
CA GLU A 24 -6.21 8.56 8.69
C GLU A 24 -7.02 7.25 8.77
N ALA A 25 -7.48 6.73 7.63
CA ALA A 25 -8.19 5.46 7.57
C ALA A 25 -7.35 4.31 8.16
N ALA A 26 -6.10 4.16 7.69
CA ALA A 26 -5.18 3.13 8.18
C ALA A 26 -4.85 3.23 9.68
N ALA A 27 -4.90 4.43 10.26
CA ALA A 27 -4.63 4.64 11.68
C ALA A 27 -5.76 4.16 12.60
N PHE A 28 -7.00 4.10 12.12
CA PHE A 28 -8.19 3.82 12.95
C PHE A 28 -8.89 2.49 12.65
N ASP A 29 -8.69 1.89 11.46
CA ASP A 29 -9.45 0.70 11.04
C ASP A 29 -8.80 -0.63 11.48
N GLY A 30 -7.55 -0.60 11.95
CA GLY A 30 -6.81 -1.81 12.36
C GLY A 30 -6.32 -2.68 11.19
N VAL A 31 -6.75 -2.35 9.97
CA VAL A 31 -6.20 -2.78 8.69
C VAL A 31 -5.85 -1.54 7.87
N ALA A 32 -5.05 -1.73 6.82
CA ALA A 32 -4.65 -0.67 5.92
C ALA A 32 -4.62 -1.19 4.47
N ALA A 33 -4.86 -0.28 3.55
CA ALA A 33 -4.57 -0.52 2.15
C ALA A 33 -3.05 -0.63 1.90
N GLY A 34 -2.66 -1.36 0.87
CA GLY A 34 -1.27 -1.56 0.49
C GLY A 34 -1.08 -1.85 -0.99
N ALA A 35 0.14 -1.63 -1.47
CA ALA A 35 0.52 -1.87 -2.85
C ALA A 35 1.76 -2.76 -2.94
N CYS A 36 1.84 -3.55 -4.01
CA CYS A 36 3.03 -4.33 -4.32
C CYS A 36 4.24 -3.41 -4.57
N THR A 37 5.37 -3.72 -3.95
CA THR A 37 6.60 -2.93 -4.06
C THR A 37 7.47 -3.30 -5.27
N ARG A 38 7.09 -4.33 -6.05
CA ARG A 38 7.84 -4.70 -7.24
C ARG A 38 7.65 -3.67 -8.37
N PRO A 39 8.72 -3.29 -9.10
CA PRO A 39 8.67 -2.23 -10.11
C PRO A 39 7.75 -2.48 -11.32
N ASP A 40 7.28 -3.72 -11.49
CA ASP A 40 6.53 -4.26 -12.64
C ASP A 40 5.20 -4.91 -12.23
N CYS A 41 4.68 -4.60 -11.04
CA CYS A 41 3.41 -5.13 -10.55
C CYS A 41 2.55 -4.05 -9.89
N ASP A 42 1.35 -3.83 -10.40
CA ASP A 42 0.44 -2.76 -9.95
C ASP A 42 -0.68 -3.28 -9.03
N PHE A 43 -0.46 -4.43 -8.41
CA PHE A 43 -1.39 -5.02 -7.44
C PHE A 43 -1.55 -4.10 -6.21
N VAL A 44 -2.82 -3.91 -5.82
CA VAL A 44 -3.25 -3.18 -4.62
C VAL A 44 -4.26 -4.02 -3.84
N THR A 45 -4.37 -3.77 -2.54
CA THR A 45 -5.32 -4.44 -1.64
C THR A 45 -5.72 -3.50 -0.50
N GLU A 46 -6.90 -3.69 0.08
CA GLU A 46 -7.42 -2.88 1.20
C GLU A 46 -7.21 -3.54 2.58
N GLU A 47 -6.82 -4.82 2.62
CA GLU A 47 -6.81 -5.63 3.85
C GLU A 47 -5.42 -6.17 4.19
N ILE A 48 -4.54 -5.31 4.72
CA ILE A 48 -3.23 -5.71 5.24
C ILE A 48 -2.96 -5.07 6.62
N GLU A 49 -2.02 -5.60 7.40
CA GLU A 49 -1.61 -4.95 8.65
C GLU A 49 -0.99 -3.56 8.40
N PRO A 50 -1.33 -2.52 9.19
CA PRO A 50 -0.84 -1.16 8.96
C PRO A 50 0.68 -0.99 8.95
N ASP A 51 1.45 -1.86 9.59
CA ASP A 51 2.92 -1.84 9.62
C ASP A 51 3.57 -2.87 8.67
N SER A 52 2.77 -3.57 7.86
CA SER A 52 3.25 -4.61 6.95
C SER A 52 4.19 -4.04 5.87
N ARG A 53 5.38 -4.66 5.77
CA ARG A 53 6.39 -4.38 4.74
C ARG A 53 6.48 -5.48 3.68
N ASP A 54 5.84 -6.62 3.95
CA ASP A 54 5.97 -7.89 3.25
C ASP A 54 4.64 -8.67 3.22
N GLY A 55 3.54 -7.96 2.97
CA GLY A 55 2.21 -8.53 2.75
C GLY A 55 2.11 -9.33 1.45
N TRP A 56 1.10 -10.20 1.36
CA TRP A 56 0.93 -11.10 0.20
C TRP A 56 0.41 -10.36 -1.05
N CYS A 57 1.04 -10.61 -2.20
CA CYS A 57 0.60 -10.12 -3.51
C CYS A 57 0.13 -11.29 -4.38
N ASP A 58 -1.11 -11.23 -4.89
CA ASP A 58 -1.71 -12.32 -5.68
C ASP A 58 -1.11 -12.44 -7.10
N ASP A 59 -0.68 -11.32 -7.68
CA ASP A 59 -0.03 -11.31 -8.99
C ASP A 59 1.39 -11.88 -8.92
N CYS A 60 2.15 -11.45 -7.91
CA CYS A 60 3.54 -11.87 -7.73
C CYS A 60 3.67 -13.23 -7.07
N ARG A 61 2.61 -13.72 -6.42
CA ARG A 61 2.59 -14.91 -5.56
C ARG A 61 3.74 -14.91 -4.54
N ALA A 62 3.94 -13.76 -3.90
CA ALA A 62 5.01 -13.52 -2.96
C ALA A 62 4.67 -12.41 -1.96
N ASN A 63 5.39 -12.39 -0.85
CA ASN A 63 5.33 -11.38 0.21
C ASN A 63 6.06 -10.10 -0.22
N THR A 64 5.34 -9.20 -0.91
CA THR A 64 5.91 -7.97 -1.50
C THR A 64 5.01 -6.74 -1.37
N VAL A 65 3.87 -6.82 -0.67
CA VAL A 65 2.97 -5.68 -0.45
C VAL A 65 3.41 -4.88 0.77
N ALA A 66 3.51 -3.56 0.63
CA ALA A 66 3.69 -2.64 1.74
C ALA A 66 2.42 -1.83 1.96
N SER A 67 2.08 -1.54 3.22
CA SER A 67 0.92 -0.73 3.58
C SER A 67 1.10 0.73 3.16
N VAL A 68 0.01 1.49 3.10
CA VAL A 68 0.04 2.95 2.86
C VAL A 68 0.91 3.68 3.88
N MET A 69 0.92 3.25 5.15
CA MET A 69 1.72 3.85 6.22
C MET A 69 3.22 3.66 5.97
N VAL A 70 3.62 2.47 5.52
CA VAL A 70 5.00 2.14 5.15
C VAL A 70 5.41 2.85 3.86
N LEU A 71 4.53 2.86 2.86
CA LEU A 71 4.78 3.53 1.58
C LEU A 71 4.98 5.04 1.76
N ALA A 72 4.21 5.67 2.64
CA ALA A 72 4.34 7.08 3.02
C ALA A 72 5.50 7.38 3.99
N GLY A 73 6.20 6.35 4.49
CA GLY A 73 7.34 6.51 5.40
C GLY A 73 6.97 6.96 6.82
N VAL A 74 5.73 6.69 7.25
CA VAL A 74 5.25 6.99 8.61
C VAL A 74 5.64 5.89 9.60
N LEU A 75 5.77 4.64 9.12
CA LEU A 75 6.18 3.45 9.87
C LEU A 75 7.37 2.75 9.23
#